data_AF-A0A932SNG9-F1
#
_entry.id   AF-A0A932SNG9-F1
#
_cell.length_a   1.000
_cell.length_b   1.000
_cell.length_c   1.000
_cell.angle_alpha   90.00
_cell.angle_beta   90.00
_cell.angle_gamma   90.00
#
_symmetry.space_group_name_H-M   'P 1'
#
loop_
_entity.id
_entity.type
_entity.pdbx_description
1 polymer ?
#
loop_
_entity_poly.entity_id
_entity_poly.type
_entity_poly.pdbx_seq_one_letter_code
_entity_poly.pdbx_strand_id
1 'polypeptide(L)'
;MSAIVEEIRQAYATVGVVLDQRATYGTYYRLLCGGCGRMVGNVGDRLLPGMAQALVDGQFDLYAAGLLGCPCGHQQKRTQALDATRWRAGRERLGVATGAGR
;
A
#
# COMPACT_ATOMS: atom_id res chain seq x y z
N MET A 1 -8.59 -18.40 8.87
CA MET A 1 -7.99 -17.51 7.85
C MET A 1 -6.64 -18.12 7.45
N SER A 2 -6.27 -18.18 6.16
CA SER A 2 -5.00 -18.83 5.77
C SER A 2 -3.80 -17.98 6.20
N ALA A 3 -2.64 -18.61 6.42
CA ALA A 3 -1.41 -17.92 6.79
C ALA A 3 -1.01 -16.85 5.76
N ILE A 4 -1.20 -17.12 4.47
CA ILE A 4 -0.93 -16.16 3.40
C ILE A 4 -1.88 -14.95 3.44
N VAL A 5 -3.17 -15.16 3.73
CA VAL A 5 -4.13 -14.04 3.85
C VAL A 5 -3.77 -13.15 5.04
N GLU A 6 -3.31 -13.77 6.14
CA GLU A 6 -2.83 -13.04 7.30
C GLU A 6 -1.54 -12.26 7.00
N GLU A 7 -0.59 -12.85 6.29
CA GLU A 7 0.62 -12.15 5.82
C GLU A 7 0.26 -10.95 4.94
N ILE A 8 -0.64 -11.14 3.97
CA ILE A 8 -1.14 -10.06 3.11
C ILE A 8 -1.76 -8.95 3.95
N ARG A 9 -2.61 -9.30 4.92
CA ARG A 9 -3.27 -8.33 5.80
C ARG A 9 -2.25 -7.51 6.58
N GLN A 10 -1.22 -8.16 7.14
CA GLN A 10 -0.18 -7.49 7.91
C GLN A 10 0.70 -6.59 7.02
N ALA A 11 1.14 -7.09 5.87
CA ALA A 11 1.99 -6.33 4.95
C ALA A 11 1.31 -5.05 4.47
N TYR A 12 0.07 -5.15 3.97
CA TYR A 12 -0.66 -3.97 3.47
C TYR A 12 -1.09 -2.99 4.58
N ALA A 13 -1.29 -3.47 5.82
CA ALA A 13 -1.60 -2.60 6.95
C ALA A 13 -0.47 -1.60 7.24
N THR A 14 0.79 -1.95 6.96
CA THR A 14 1.96 -1.08 7.19
C THR A 14 1.87 0.24 6.41
N VAL A 15 1.27 0.21 5.22
CA VAL A 15 1.05 1.38 4.34
C VAL A 15 -0.36 1.96 4.48
N GLY A 16 -1.16 1.51 5.45
CA GLY A 16 -2.52 2.02 5.67
C GLY A 16 -3.56 1.50 4.67
N VAL A 17 -3.35 0.28 4.15
CA VAL A 17 -4.32 -0.45 3.32
C VAL A 17 -4.95 -1.56 4.15
N VAL A 18 -6.27 -1.73 4.01
CA VAL A 18 -7.05 -2.75 4.70
C VAL A 18 -7.41 -3.84 3.69
N LEU A 19 -7.21 -5.09 4.09
CA LEU A 19 -7.67 -6.26 3.35
C LEU A 19 -9.16 -6.48 3.67
N ASP A 20 -10.01 -6.39 2.66
CA ASP A 20 -11.46 -6.62 2.73
C ASP A 20 -11.81 -8.03 2.21
N GLN A 21 -13.10 -8.31 2.03
CA GLN A 21 -13.62 -9.57 1.52
C GLN A 21 -13.06 -9.95 0.13
N ARG A 22 -13.21 -11.25 -0.18
CA ARG A 22 -12.90 -11.80 -1.50
C ARG A 22 -13.69 -11.07 -2.59
N ALA A 23 -13.02 -10.78 -3.70
CA ALA A 23 -13.68 -10.40 -4.93
C ALA A 23 -14.49 -11.60 -5.47
N THR A 24 -15.51 -11.32 -6.30
CA THR A 24 -16.54 -12.26 -6.80
C THR A 24 -16.02 -13.54 -7.48
N TYR A 25 -14.70 -13.65 -7.73
CA TYR A 25 -14.05 -14.80 -8.37
C TYR A 25 -13.06 -15.56 -7.47
N GLY A 26 -13.10 -15.35 -6.14
CA GLY A 26 -12.54 -16.23 -5.12
C GLY A 26 -11.01 -16.28 -4.98
N THR A 27 -10.26 -15.80 -5.98
CA THR A 27 -8.79 -15.80 -6.01
C THR A 27 -8.15 -14.47 -5.64
N TYR A 28 -8.96 -13.42 -5.44
CA TYR A 28 -8.50 -12.08 -5.13
C TYR A 28 -9.24 -11.51 -3.91
N TYR A 29 -8.55 -10.70 -3.13
CA TYR A 29 -9.10 -9.91 -2.02
C TYR A 29 -9.08 -8.44 -2.39
N ARG A 30 -10.12 -7.72 -1.96
CA ARG A 30 -10.20 -6.27 -2.18
C ARG A 30 -9.25 -5.55 -1.23
N LEU A 31 -8.56 -4.55 -1.74
CA LEU A 31 -7.73 -3.65 -0.96
C LEU A 31 -8.47 -2.31 -0.81
N LEU A 32 -8.70 -1.89 0.42
CA LEU A 32 -9.37 -0.63 0.75
C LEU A 32 -8.39 0.35 1.41
N CYS A 33 -8.62 1.64 1.22
CA CYS A 33 -7.92 2.66 1.97
C CYS A 33 -8.38 2.63 3.43
N GLY A 34 -7.45 2.45 4.37
CA GLY A 34 -7.77 2.51 5.82
C GLY A 34 -8.21 3.88 6.32
N GLY A 35 -8.04 4.94 5.52
CA GLY A 35 -8.43 6.31 5.90
C GLY A 35 -9.84 6.70 5.44
N CYS A 36 -10.23 6.34 4.21
CA CYS A 36 -11.51 6.76 3.62
C CYS A 36 -12.39 5.62 3.09
N GLY A 37 -11.96 4.36 3.24
CA GLY A 37 -12.71 3.18 2.82
C GLY A 37 -12.78 2.94 1.31
N ARG A 38 -12.29 3.86 0.47
CA ARG A 38 -12.29 3.69 -0.99
C ARG A 38 -11.44 2.49 -1.41
N MET A 39 -11.90 1.76 -2.42
CA MET A 39 -11.15 0.68 -3.03
C MET A 39 -9.90 1.22 -3.75
N VAL A 40 -8.75 0.58 -3.50
CA VAL A 40 -7.44 0.96 -4.07
C VAL A 40 -6.82 -0.14 -4.93
N GLY A 41 -7.35 -1.36 -4.90
CA GLY A 41 -6.85 -2.45 -5.73
C GLY A 41 -7.36 -3.81 -5.31
N ASN A 42 -6.70 -4.84 -5.82
CA ASN A 42 -6.92 -6.24 -5.46
C ASN A 42 -5.56 -6.93 -5.26
N VAL A 43 -5.54 -8.00 -4.46
CA VAL A 43 -4.37 -8.86 -4.27
C VAL A 43 -4.78 -10.32 -4.35
N GLY A 44 -3.98 -11.13 -5.05
CA GLY A 44 -4.21 -12.57 -5.13
C GLY A 44 -3.72 -13.29 -3.87
N ASP A 45 -4.35 -14.39 -3.47
CA ASP A 45 -3.95 -15.19 -2.30
C ASP A 45 -3.00 -16.35 -2.62
N ARG A 46 -2.49 -16.41 -3.85
CA ARG A 46 -1.50 -17.40 -4.30
C ARG A 46 -0.05 -16.89 -4.21
N LEU A 47 0.21 -15.96 -3.29
CA LEU A 47 1.56 -15.48 -3.01
C LEU A 47 2.36 -16.55 -2.26
N LEU A 48 3.66 -16.66 -2.57
CA LEU A 48 4.59 -17.43 -1.74
C LEU A 48 4.87 -16.68 -0.43
N PRO A 49 5.26 -17.38 0.65
CA PRO A 49 5.62 -16.74 1.91
C PRO A 49 6.64 -15.61 1.73
N GLY A 50 6.39 -14.47 2.36
CA GLY A 50 7.23 -13.27 2.31
C GLY A 50 7.02 -12.37 1.08
N MET A 51 6.28 -12.83 0.06
CA MET A 51 6.06 -12.02 -1.15
C MET A 51 5.17 -10.81 -0.88
N ALA A 52 4.21 -10.88 0.05
CA ALA A 52 3.33 -9.75 0.31
C ALA A 52 4.12 -8.55 0.86
N GLN A 53 5.03 -8.82 1.80
CA GLN A 53 5.91 -7.80 2.35
C GLN A 53 6.86 -7.25 1.29
N ALA A 54 7.51 -8.11 0.50
CA ALA A 54 8.41 -7.69 -0.57
C ALA A 54 7.70 -6.81 -1.62
N LEU A 55 6.44 -7.11 -1.96
CA LEU A 55 5.63 -6.28 -2.86
C LEU A 55 5.37 -4.88 -2.27
N VAL A 56 4.91 -4.81 -1.02
CA VAL A 56 4.65 -3.53 -0.35
C VAL A 56 5.93 -2.71 -0.23
N ASP A 57 7.04 -3.36 0.12
CA ASP A 57 8.35 -2.71 0.21
C ASP A 57 8.84 -2.20 -1.15
N GLY A 58 8.70 -2.99 -2.22
CA GLY A 58 9.05 -2.56 -3.58
C GLY A 58 8.19 -1.40 -4.10
N GLN A 59 6.97 -1.26 -3.58
CA GLN A 59 6.01 -0.22 -3.95
C GLN A 59 6.14 1.07 -3.13
N PHE A 60 7.02 1.11 -2.13
CA PHE A 60 7.13 2.23 -1.19
C PHE A 60 7.26 3.59 -1.88
N ASP A 61 8.14 3.69 -2.89
CA ASP A 61 8.40 4.95 -3.60
C ASP A 61 7.14 5.46 -4.32
N LEU A 62 6.32 4.55 -4.86
CA LEU A 62 5.06 4.91 -5.52
C LEU A 62 4.03 5.44 -4.51
N TYR A 63 3.93 4.83 -3.33
CA TYR A 63 3.10 5.37 -2.25
C TYR A 63 3.60 6.73 -1.77
N ALA A 64 4.93 6.90 -1.61
CA ALA A 64 5.55 8.17 -1.21
C ALA A 64 5.29 9.29 -2.22
N ALA A 65 5.35 8.98 -3.51
CA ALA A 65 5.03 9.87 -4.61
C ALA A 65 3.52 10.13 -4.77
N GLY A 66 2.66 9.32 -4.13
CA GLY A 66 1.21 9.38 -4.35
C GLY A 66 0.76 8.84 -5.70
N LEU A 67 1.63 8.08 -6.38
CA LEU A 67 1.36 7.41 -7.65
C LEU A 67 0.69 6.04 -7.46
N LEU A 68 0.70 5.53 -6.23
CA LEU A 68 -0.01 4.32 -5.81
C LEU A 68 -0.78 4.59 -4.52
N GLY A 69 -1.94 3.93 -4.38
CA GLY A 69 -2.82 4.07 -3.22
C GLY A 69 -4.00 4.99 -3.49
N CYS A 70 -4.56 5.57 -2.43
CA CYS A 70 -5.80 6.34 -2.52
C CYS A 70 -5.53 7.82 -2.81
N PRO A 71 -6.35 8.48 -3.66
CA PRO A 71 -6.26 9.93 -3.89
C PRO A 71 -6.52 10.79 -2.64
N CYS A 72 -7.00 10.22 -1.52
CA CYS A 72 -7.10 10.96 -0.25
C CYS A 72 -5.74 11.24 0.42
N GLY A 73 -4.64 10.66 -0.10
CA GLY A 73 -3.29 10.88 0.42
C GLY A 73 -2.96 10.11 1.71
N HIS A 74 -3.85 9.23 2.20
CA HIS A 74 -3.64 8.47 3.43
C HIS A 74 -2.38 7.60 3.36
N GLN A 75 -2.20 6.82 2.29
CA GLN A 75 -1.04 5.94 2.12
C GLN A 75 0.26 6.73 2.02
N GLN A 76 0.25 7.87 1.32
CA GLN A 76 1.41 8.77 1.23
C GLN A 76 1.83 9.31 2.60
N LYS A 77 0.85 9.73 3.43
CA LYS A 77 1.11 10.18 4.81
C LYS A 77 1.62 9.02 5.69
N ARG A 78 1.10 7.80 5.49
CA ARG A 78 1.56 6.63 6.23
C ARG A 78 2.99 6.24 5.88
N THR A 79 3.36 6.21 4.60
CA THR A 79 4.75 5.92 4.22
C THR A 79 5.71 7.03 4.64
N GLN A 80 5.26 8.29 4.66
CA GLN A 80 6.05 9.41 5.21
C GLN A 80 6.35 9.19 6.71
N ALA A 81 5.34 8.80 7.49
CA ALA A 81 5.50 8.55 8.92
C ALA A 81 6.33 7.28 9.21
N LEU A 82 6.29 6.30 8.31
CA LEU A 82 7.07 5.06 8.42
C LEU A 82 8.56 5.30 8.22
N ASP A 83 8.93 6.06 7.18
CA ASP A 83 10.32 6.42 6.90
C ASP A 83 10.39 7.72 6.08
N ALA A 84 10.57 8.85 6.77
CA ALA A 84 10.63 10.17 6.14
C ALA A 84 11.86 10.37 5.25
N THR A 85 12.95 9.64 5.49
CA THR A 85 14.18 9.73 4.70
C THR A 85 14.00 9.00 3.39
N ARG A 86 13.54 7.74 3.42
CA ARG A 86 13.19 6.98 2.22
C ARG A 86 12.07 7.65 1.43
N TRP A 87 11.08 8.23 2.12
CA TRP A 87 9.97 8.94 1.48
C TRP A 87 10.44 10.13 0.63
N ARG A 88 11.34 10.96 1.18
CA ARG A 88 11.93 12.09 0.42
C ARG A 88 12.72 11.59 -0.78
N ALA A 89 13.61 10.62 -0.57
CA ALA A 89 14.44 10.07 -1.64
C ALA A 89 13.62 9.41 -2.76
N GLY A 90 12.55 8.69 -2.41
CA GLY A 90 11.65 8.06 -3.40
C GLY A 90 10.91 9.10 -4.27
N ARG A 91 10.47 10.21 -3.66
CA ARG A 91 9.85 11.32 -4.40
C ARG A 91 10.81 12.02 -5.33
N GLU A 92 12.04 12.25 -4.88
CA GLU A 92 13.11 12.82 -5.71
C GLU A 92 13.43 11.91 -6.91
N ARG A 93 13.60 10.59 -6.68
CA ARG A 93 13.81 9.60 -7.75
C ARG A 93 12.70 9.63 -8.81
N LEU A 94 11.46 9.83 -8.39
CA LEU A 94 10.28 9.84 -9.26
C LEU A 94 9.92 11.24 -9.79
N GLY A 95 10.74 12.26 -9.51
CA GLY A 95 10.54 13.63 -10.01
C GLY A 95 9.32 14.35 -9.42
N VAL A 96 8.78 13.90 -8.29
CA VAL A 96 7.65 14.55 -7.62
C VAL A 96 8.18 15.58 -6.64
N ALA A 97 7.95 16.87 -6.92
CA ALA A 97 8.39 17.96 -6.05
C ALA A 97 7.99 17.72 -4.59
N THR A 98 8.92 17.93 -3.64
CA THR A 98 8.71 17.82 -2.19
C THR A 98 7.84 18.95 -1.61
N GLY A 99 7.10 19.67 -2.46
CA GLY A 99 6.28 20.80 -2.08
C GLY A 99 5.18 20.39 -1.12
N ALA A 100 5.30 20.81 0.13
CA ALA A 100 4.17 21.02 1.02
C ALA A 100 3.20 21.97 0.30
N GLY A 101 2.13 21.42 -0.26
CA GLY A 101 1.04 22.19 -0.83
C GLY A 101 0.32 22.94 0.28
N ARG A 102 0.48 24.26 0.25
CA ARG A 102 -0.27 25.35 0.91
C ARG A 102 -1.58 24.96 1.60
#